data_AF-A0A9D2IRN6-F1
#
_entry.id   AF-A0A9D2IRN6-F1
#
_cell.length_a   1.000
_cell.length_b   1.000
_cell.length_c   1.000
_cell.angle_alpha   90.00
_cell.angle_beta   90.00
_cell.angle_gamma   90.00
#
_symmetry.space_group_name_H-M   'P 1'
#
loop_
_entity.id
_entity.type
_entity.pdbx_description
1 polymer ?
#
loop_
_entity_poly.entity_id
_entity_poly.type
_entity_poly.pdbx_seq_one_letter_code
_entity_poly.pdbx_strand_id
1 'polypeptide(L)'
;MQTKNPIAEKGPRPNTYPNLRAEMARRGLTSQRLAQALRLNPGTLSAKLNDPSRLRLDEAFLLRDRFFPGESVEYLFDRHAGQPPVPEDTAC
;
A
#
# COMPACT_ATOMS: atom_id res chain seq x y z
N MET A 1 41.03 0.51 13.98
CA MET A 1 39.83 -0.27 13.63
C MET A 1 38.60 0.60 13.87
N GLN A 2 37.96 1.14 12.84
CA GLN A 2 36.61 1.69 12.96
C GLN A 2 35.94 1.69 11.57
N THR A 3 35.26 0.61 11.23
CA THR A 3 34.33 0.60 10.10
C THR A 3 33.06 1.31 10.56
N LYS A 4 33.03 2.64 10.42
CA LYS A 4 31.79 3.40 10.52
C LYS A 4 30.94 3.02 9.31
N ASN A 5 30.02 2.08 9.50
CA ASN A 5 28.93 1.84 8.56
C ASN A 5 28.08 3.12 8.54
N PRO A 6 27.96 3.84 7.43
CA PRO A 6 27.07 4.99 7.37
C PRO A 6 25.65 4.43 7.39
N ILE A 7 24.99 4.46 8.55
CA ILE A 7 23.55 4.31 8.61
C ILE A 7 23.00 5.55 7.93
N ALA A 8 22.76 5.44 6.62
CA ALA A 8 22.10 6.45 5.84
C ALA A 8 20.81 6.82 6.57
N GLU A 9 20.71 8.09 6.97
CA GLU A 9 19.54 8.70 7.58
C GLU A 9 18.37 8.63 6.59
N LYS A 10 17.69 7.48 6.55
CA LYS A 10 16.41 7.38 5.87
C LYS A 10 15.41 8.09 6.78
N GLY A 11 15.14 9.37 6.49
CA GLY A 11 13.95 10.06 6.98
C GLY A 11 12.69 9.21 6.80
N PRO A 12 11.57 9.56 7.46
CA PRO A 12 10.35 8.75 7.43
C PRO A 12 10.01 8.44 5.97
N ARG A 13 10.04 7.14 5.63
CA ARG A 13 9.87 6.75 4.23
C ARG A 13 8.48 7.21 3.80
N PRO A 14 8.36 7.95 2.70
CA PRO A 14 7.05 8.32 2.19
C PRO A 14 6.26 7.02 1.99
N ASN A 15 5.04 7.04 2.51
CA ASN A 15 4.16 5.89 2.47
C ASN A 15 3.85 5.59 1.00
N THR A 16 4.36 4.46 0.49
CA THR A 16 4.35 4.14 -0.95
C THR A 16 2.94 4.10 -1.54
N TYR A 17 1.95 3.73 -0.73
CA TYR A 17 0.54 3.65 -1.11
C TYR A 17 -0.32 4.44 -0.09
N PRO A 18 -0.42 5.77 -0.24
CA PRO A 18 -1.15 6.62 0.69
C PRO A 18 -2.64 6.27 0.80
N ASN A 19 -3.32 5.99 -0.32
CA ASN A 19 -4.74 5.64 -0.35
C ASN A 19 -5.03 4.32 0.38
N LEU A 20 -4.30 3.26 0.06
CA LEU A 20 -4.41 1.98 0.76
C LEU A 20 -4.32 2.16 2.29
N ARG A 21 -3.43 3.03 2.74
CA ARG A 21 -3.22 3.27 4.17
C ARG A 21 -4.31 4.12 4.82
N ALA A 22 -4.86 5.09 4.08
CA ALA A 22 -6.04 5.83 4.51
C ALA A 22 -7.24 4.88 4.66
N GLU A 23 -7.49 4.01 3.67
CA GLU A 23 -8.56 3.02 3.72
C GLU A 23 -8.36 1.99 4.84
N MET A 24 -7.12 1.54 5.05
CA MET A 24 -6.80 0.69 6.20
C MET A 24 -7.14 1.38 7.52
N ALA A 25 -6.79 2.66 7.69
CA ALA A 25 -7.08 3.42 8.91
C ALA A 25 -8.59 3.61 9.12
N ARG A 26 -9.34 3.98 8.06
CA ARG A 26 -10.81 4.15 8.10
C ARG A 26 -11.53 2.87 8.51
N ARG A 27 -11.03 1.71 8.07
CA ARG A 27 -11.65 0.40 8.32
C ARG A 27 -11.05 -0.35 9.53
N GLY A 28 -10.08 0.24 10.23
CA GLY A 28 -9.39 -0.42 11.35
C GLY A 28 -8.59 -1.67 10.95
N LEU A 29 -8.11 -1.75 9.70
CA LEU A 29 -7.36 -2.88 9.18
C LEU A 29 -5.87 -2.74 9.48
N THR A 30 -5.26 -3.81 9.98
CA THR A 30 -3.82 -3.86 10.24
C THR A 30 -3.07 -4.56 9.12
N SER A 31 -1.80 -4.20 8.91
CA SER A 31 -0.93 -4.90 7.95
C SER A 31 -0.85 -6.41 8.24
N GLN A 32 -0.97 -6.83 9.50
CA GLN A 32 -1.00 -8.23 9.87
C GLN A 32 -2.22 -8.97 9.29
N ARG A 33 -3.40 -8.35 9.27
CA ARG A 33 -4.61 -8.95 8.68
C ARG A 33 -4.51 -9.09 7.16
N LEU A 34 -3.97 -8.08 6.49
CA LEU A 34 -3.71 -8.17 5.04
C LEU A 34 -2.71 -9.29 4.74
N ALA A 35 -1.65 -9.43 5.55
CA ALA A 35 -0.63 -10.46 5.38
C ALA A 35 -1.23 -11.87 5.54
N GLN A 36 -2.07 -12.06 6.57
CA GLN A 36 -2.77 -13.34 6.80
C GLN A 36 -3.67 -13.73 5.62
N ALA A 37 -4.40 -12.79 5.04
CA ALA A 37 -5.25 -13.05 3.87
C ALA A 37 -4.45 -13.47 2.62
N LEU A 38 -3.25 -12.90 2.45
CA LEU A 38 -2.32 -13.27 1.38
C LEU A 38 -1.46 -14.49 1.72
N ARG A 39 -1.63 -15.09 2.92
CA ARG A 39 -0.75 -16.16 3.45
C ARG A 39 0.74 -15.76 3.45
N LEU A 40 1.01 -14.49 3.70
CA LEU A 40 2.35 -13.91 3.79
C LEU A 40 2.72 -13.63 5.24
N ASN A 41 4.03 -13.61 5.50
CA ASN A 41 4.56 -13.05 6.73
C ASN A 41 4.37 -11.52 6.74
N PRO A 42 4.07 -10.90 7.89
CA PRO A 42 3.91 -9.43 7.99
C PRO A 42 5.12 -8.66 7.48
N GLY A 43 6.34 -9.17 7.69
CA GLY A 43 7.57 -8.59 7.15
C GLY A 43 7.62 -8.63 5.62
N THR A 44 7.16 -9.72 4.99
CA THR A 44 7.08 -9.85 3.53
C THR A 44 6.07 -8.88 2.94
N LEU A 45 4.88 -8.77 3.56
CA LEU A 45 3.89 -7.79 3.10
C LEU A 45 4.42 -6.37 3.27
N SER A 46 5.06 -6.05 4.41
CA SER A 46 5.68 -4.74 4.62
C SER A 46 6.71 -4.43 3.54
N ALA A 47 7.57 -5.39 3.18
CA ALA A 47 8.54 -5.22 2.09
C ALA A 47 7.86 -4.96 0.74
N LYS A 48 6.74 -5.63 0.44
CA LYS A 48 5.93 -5.41 -0.78
C LYS A 48 5.24 -4.05 -0.79
N LEU A 49 4.67 -3.63 0.34
CA LEU A 49 4.02 -2.33 0.47
C LEU A 49 5.00 -1.15 0.47
N ASN A 50 6.29 -1.39 0.73
CA ASN A 50 7.34 -0.38 0.68
C ASN A 50 8.09 -0.33 -0.66
N ASP A 51 7.86 -1.29 -1.56
CA ASP A 51 8.55 -1.44 -2.84
C ASP A 51 7.54 -1.86 -3.92
N PRO A 52 7.12 -0.92 -4.80
CA PRO A 52 6.13 -1.21 -5.83
C PRO A 52 6.48 -2.35 -6.77
N SER A 53 7.78 -2.62 -6.99
CA SER A 53 8.22 -3.69 -7.88
C SER A 53 7.94 -5.10 -7.33
N ARG A 54 7.65 -5.21 -6.03
CA ARG A 54 7.49 -6.50 -5.34
C ARG A 54 6.04 -6.93 -5.18
N LEU A 55 5.11 -5.99 -5.25
CA LEU A 55 3.68 -6.28 -5.13
C LEU A 55 3.17 -6.80 -6.48
N ARG A 56 2.63 -8.01 -6.49
CA ARG A 56 2.09 -8.61 -7.71
C ARG A 56 0.65 -8.16 -7.92
N LEU A 57 0.22 -8.17 -9.18
CA LEU A 57 -1.11 -7.72 -9.57
C LEU A 57 -2.23 -8.59 -9.00
N ASP A 58 -2.04 -9.91 -8.96
CA ASP A 58 -2.96 -10.87 -8.34
C ASP A 58 -3.12 -10.63 -6.83
N GLU A 59 -2.03 -10.31 -6.13
CA GLU A 59 -2.08 -9.94 -4.71
C GLU A 59 -2.87 -8.64 -4.49
N ALA A 60 -2.72 -7.66 -5.39
CA ALA A 60 -3.45 -6.40 -5.33
C ALA A 60 -4.97 -6.62 -5.52
N PHE A 61 -5.36 -7.44 -6.50
CA PHE A 61 -6.76 -7.82 -6.70
C PHE A 61 -7.32 -8.59 -5.50
N LEU A 62 -6.57 -9.56 -4.95
CA LEU A 62 -7.01 -10.32 -3.78
C LEU A 62 -7.26 -9.42 -2.56
N LEU A 63 -6.40 -8.42 -2.35
CA LEU A 63 -6.57 -7.44 -1.27
C LEU A 63 -7.82 -6.59 -1.49
N ARG A 64 -8.04 -6.08 -2.71
CA ARG A 64 -9.25 -5.33 -3.06
C ARG A 64 -10.50 -6.14 -2.79
N ASP A 65 -10.60 -7.33 -3.38
CA ASP A 65 -11.81 -8.15 -3.34
C ASP A 65 -12.18 -8.56 -1.90
N ARG A 66 -11.17 -8.74 -1.04
CA ARG A 66 -11.37 -9.21 0.33
C ARG A 66 -11.60 -8.11 1.35
N PHE A 67 -10.99 -6.94 1.19
CA PHE A 67 -10.99 -5.89 2.21
C PHE A 67 -11.57 -4.55 1.76
N PHE A 68 -11.54 -4.30 0.45
CA PHE A 68 -11.96 -3.05 -0.16
C PHE A 68 -12.98 -3.28 -1.29
N PRO A 69 -14.08 -4.03 -1.05
CA PRO A 69 -15.11 -4.18 -2.06
C PRO A 69 -15.73 -2.80 -2.33
N GLY A 70 -15.62 -2.32 -3.57
CA GLY A 70 -16.08 -1.00 -4.00
C GLY A 70 -14.96 0.00 -4.35
N GLU A 71 -13.72 -0.30 -3.99
CA GLU A 71 -12.56 0.51 -4.41
C GLU A 71 -11.89 -0.07 -5.66
N SER A 72 -11.26 0.75 -6.48
CA SER A 72 -10.46 0.28 -7.62
C SER A 72 -9.01 -0.05 -7.20
N VAL A 73 -8.35 -0.96 -7.94
CA VAL A 73 -6.93 -1.27 -7.68
C VAL A 73 -6.06 -0.04 -7.97
N GLU A 74 -6.41 0.69 -9.01
CA GLU A 74 -5.79 1.95 -9.42
C GLU A 74 -5.84 2.98 -8.29
N TYR A 75 -6.99 3.14 -7.64
CA TYR A 75 -7.15 4.04 -6.49
C TYR A 75 -6.31 3.58 -5.30
N LEU A 76 -6.46 2.32 -4.88
CA LEU A 76 -5.80 1.81 -3.67
C LEU A 76 -4.27 1.90 -3.76
N PHE A 77 -3.72 1.57 -4.93
CA PHE A 77 -2.29 1.49 -5.17
C PHE A 77 -1.72 2.70 -5.93
N ASP A 78 -2.49 3.79 -6.02
CA ASP A 78 -1.97 5.06 -6.52
C ASP A 78 -0.87 5.59 -5.59
N ARG A 79 0.29 5.88 -6.18
CA ARG A 79 1.47 6.40 -5.48
C ARG A 79 1.48 7.93 -5.44
N HIS A 80 0.62 8.56 -6.23
CA HIS A 80 0.51 10.02 -6.33
C HIS A 80 -0.58 10.59 -5.45
N ALA A 81 -1.23 9.77 -4.61
CA ALA A 81 -2.46 10.18 -3.99
C ALA A 81 -2.29 11.35 -3.00
N GLY A 82 -2.74 12.50 -3.49
CA GLY A 82 -3.13 13.73 -2.79
C GLY A 82 -4.25 14.45 -3.57
N GLN A 83 -4.83 13.80 -4.58
CA GLN A 83 -5.92 14.33 -5.39
C GLN A 83 -7.16 13.45 -5.22
N PRO A 84 -8.34 14.05 -4.94
CA PRO A 84 -9.59 13.31 -4.90
C PRO A 84 -9.83 12.63 -6.25
N PRO A 85 -10.52 11.48 -6.28
CA PRO A 85 -10.91 10.84 -7.53
C PRO A 85 -11.61 11.89 -8.38
N VAL A 86 -11.00 12.25 -9.50
CA VAL A 86 -11.66 13.08 -10.51
C VAL A 86 -12.88 12.26 -10.95
N PRO A 87 -14.12 12.77 -10.77
CA PRO A 87 -15.29 12.08 -11.28
C PRO A 87 -15.14 12.04 -12.80
N GLU A 88 -14.96 10.84 -13.34
CA GLU A 88 -14.59 10.63 -14.74
C GLU A 88 -15.75 10.95 -15.72
N ASP A 89 -16.96 11.30 -15.24
CA ASP A 89 -18.12 11.59 -16.09
C ASP A 89 -19.01 12.74 -15.55
N THR A 90 -18.48 13.97 -15.51
CA THR A 90 -19.31 15.20 -15.51
C THR A 90 -19.04 16.05 -16.75
N ALA A 91 -19.08 15.43 -17.93
CA ALA A 91 -19.24 16.16 -19.19
C ALA A 91 -20.52 15.62 -19.87
N CYS A 92 -21.40 16.56 -20.22
CA CYS A 92 -22.78 16.37 -20.67
C CYS A 92 -22.97 15.45 -21.88
#